data_AF-A0A662W1S4-F1
#
_entry.id   AF-A0A662W1S4-F1
#
_cell.length_a   1.000
_cell.length_b   1.000
_cell.length_c   1.000
_cell.angle_alpha   90.00
_cell.angle_beta   90.00
_cell.angle_gamma   90.00
#
_symmetry.space_group_name_H-M   'P 1'
#
loop_
_entity.id
_entity.type
_entity.pdbx_description
1 polymer ?
#
loop_
_entity_poly.entity_id
_entity_poly.type
_entity_poly.pdbx_seq_one_letter_code
_entity_poly.pdbx_strand_id
1 'polypeptide(L)'
;MSVNIKVLKVFTGEEPNPLPLTVKGTPHKALIDFGLIRLPRAALAIRDEDFKELEEKYDCVISDDDELHIFIIPKTVLKFKVLCSCSENHKKILRKWLREKGAELVRVLLGRE
;
A
#
# COMPACT_ATOMS: atom_id res chain seq x y z
N MET A 1 0.88 -16.88 1.20
CA MET A 1 1.06 -16.17 -0.09
C MET A 1 2.41 -15.45 -0.07
N SER A 2 3.18 -15.48 -1.16
CA SER A 2 4.51 -14.84 -1.22
C SER A 2 4.41 -13.42 -1.78
N VAL A 3 4.56 -12.41 -0.92
CA VAL A 3 4.80 -11.04 -1.36
C VAL A 3 6.23 -10.96 -1.91
N ASN A 4 6.41 -10.32 -3.08
CA ASN A 4 7.72 -10.15 -3.69
C ASN A 4 8.70 -9.47 -2.72
N ILE A 5 9.90 -10.04 -2.56
CA ILE A 5 10.93 -9.54 -1.63
C ILE A 5 11.28 -8.08 -1.91
N LYS A 6 11.32 -7.66 -3.18
CA LYS A 6 11.63 -6.28 -3.56
C LYS A 6 10.54 -5.30 -3.11
N VAL A 7 9.26 -5.70 -3.22
CA VAL A 7 8.13 -4.93 -2.71
C VAL A 7 8.25 -4.76 -1.19
N LEU A 8 8.61 -5.83 -0.46
CA LEU A 8 8.82 -5.75 0.99
C LEU A 8 9.97 -4.82 1.40
N LYS A 9 11.09 -4.88 0.68
CA LYS A 9 12.27 -4.05 0.97
C LYS A 9 11.98 -2.56 0.76
N VAL A 10 11.35 -2.20 -0.36
CA VAL A 10 10.97 -0.80 -0.63
C VAL A 10 9.91 -0.32 0.37
N PHE A 11 8.87 -1.13 0.61
CA PHE A 11 7.80 -0.76 1.55
C PHE A 11 8.30 -0.52 2.99
N THR A 12 9.36 -1.21 3.39
CA THR A 12 9.97 -1.08 4.73
C THR A 12 11.10 -0.07 4.80
N GLY A 13 11.45 0.56 3.67
CA GLY A 13 12.51 1.57 3.59
C GLY A 13 13.92 0.97 3.66
N GLU A 14 14.07 -0.33 3.41
CA GLU A 14 15.38 -0.97 3.21
C GLU A 14 15.98 -0.63 1.84
N GLU A 15 15.12 -0.29 0.87
CA GLU A 15 15.52 0.26 -0.42
C GLU A 15 14.93 1.67 -0.59
N PRO A 16 15.74 2.66 -0.99
CA PRO A 16 15.37 4.08 -0.94
C PRO A 16 14.50 4.56 -2.10
N ASN A 17 14.28 3.74 -3.14
CA ASN A 17 13.61 4.16 -4.36
C ASN A 17 12.19 3.59 -4.44
N PRO A 18 11.18 4.41 -4.78
CA PRO A 18 9.84 3.93 -5.07
C PRO A 18 9.89 2.87 -6.17
N LEU A 19 9.15 1.77 -5.98
CA LEU A 19 9.09 0.67 -6.93
C LEU A 19 7.86 0.82 -7.82
N PRO A 20 8.03 1.15 -9.11
CA PRO A 20 6.92 1.16 -10.06
C PRO A 20 6.49 -0.27 -10.41
N LEU A 21 5.19 -0.52 -10.31
CA LEU A 21 4.53 -1.78 -10.67
C LEU A 21 3.54 -1.53 -11.80
N THR A 22 3.57 -2.39 -12.82
CA THR A 22 2.60 -2.35 -13.91
C THR A 22 1.27 -2.91 -13.42
N VAL A 23 0.19 -2.15 -13.59
CA VAL A 23 -1.18 -2.58 -13.31
C VAL A 23 -1.90 -2.80 -14.64
N LYS A 24 -2.57 -3.95 -14.78
CA LYS A 24 -3.33 -4.25 -16.01
C LYS A 24 -4.58 -3.38 -16.06
N GLY A 25 -4.88 -2.80 -17.22
CA GLY A 25 -6.08 -1.99 -17.44
C GLY A 25 -5.85 -0.48 -17.38
N THR A 26 -4.63 -0.03 -17.12
CA THR A 26 -4.28 1.39 -17.11
C THR A 26 -2.85 1.61 -17.63
N PRO A 27 -2.57 2.73 -18.31
CA PRO A 27 -1.20 3.12 -18.64
C PRO A 27 -0.41 3.61 -17.41
N HIS A 28 -1.09 3.96 -16.32
CA HIS A 28 -0.46 4.47 -15.11
C HIS A 28 0.11 3.34 -14.25
N LYS A 29 1.29 3.56 -13.68
CA LYS A 29 1.94 2.59 -12.79
C LYS A 29 1.44 2.78 -11.36
N ALA A 30 1.33 1.67 -10.64
CA ALA A 30 1.29 1.70 -9.18
C ALA A 30 2.70 1.96 -8.64
N LEU A 31 2.80 2.58 -7.48
CA LEU A 31 4.08 2.85 -6.82
C LEU A 31 4.05 2.27 -5.42
N ILE A 32 5.02 1.43 -5.09
CA ILE A 32 5.30 1.06 -3.71
C ILE A 32 6.36 2.01 -3.19
N ASP A 33 6.08 2.64 -2.09
CA ASP A 33 6.98 3.56 -1.42
C ASP A 33 7.02 3.20 0.07
N PHE A 34 7.85 3.92 0.82
CA PHE A 34 8.05 3.65 2.23
C PHE A 34 6.75 3.83 3.05
N GLY A 35 6.20 2.71 3.54
CA GLY A 35 4.95 2.68 4.29
C GLY A 35 3.72 3.16 3.50
N LEU A 36 3.80 3.19 2.17
CA LEU A 36 2.79 3.78 1.30
C LEU A 36 2.64 2.95 0.01
N ILE A 37 1.41 2.78 -0.45
CA ILE A 37 1.11 2.21 -1.76
C ILE A 37 0.28 3.23 -2.53
N ARG A 38 0.73 3.61 -3.72
CA ARG A 38 -0.03 4.44 -4.65
C ARG A 38 -0.63 3.57 -5.73
N LEU A 39 -1.95 3.56 -5.84
CA LEU A 39 -2.65 2.85 -6.91
C LEU A 39 -3.32 3.84 -7.86
N PRO A 40 -3.26 3.61 -9.17
CA PRO A 40 -3.95 4.47 -10.12
C PRO A 40 -5.47 4.31 -9.99
N ARG A 41 -6.21 5.44 -9.87
CA ARG A 41 -7.68 5.47 -9.76
C ARG A 41 -8.35 4.72 -10.91
N ALA A 42 -7.84 4.89 -12.13
CA ALA A 42 -8.36 4.23 -13.33
C ALA A 42 -8.29 2.69 -13.30
N ALA A 43 -7.54 2.09 -12.36
CA ALA A 43 -7.48 0.63 -12.20
C ALA A 43 -8.35 0.09 -11.06
N LEU A 44 -9.01 0.96 -10.30
CA LEU A 44 -9.87 0.54 -9.20
C LEU A 44 -11.17 -0.06 -9.74
N ALA A 45 -11.57 -1.19 -9.16
CA ALA A 45 -12.80 -1.89 -9.49
C ALA A 45 -13.94 -1.59 -8.50
N ILE A 46 -13.64 -0.88 -7.42
CA ILE A 46 -14.58 -0.51 -6.36
C ILE A 46 -14.88 0.99 -6.37
N ARG A 47 -15.94 1.40 -5.69
CA ARG A 47 -16.32 2.82 -5.59
C ARG A 47 -15.74 3.44 -4.32
N ASP A 48 -15.62 4.77 -4.34
CA ASP A 48 -15.08 5.54 -3.21
C ASP A 48 -15.92 5.38 -1.92
N GLU A 49 -17.21 5.04 -2.05
CA GLU A 49 -18.13 4.76 -0.93
C GLU A 49 -17.66 3.56 -0.07
N ASP A 50 -16.98 2.59 -0.68
CA ASP A 50 -16.51 1.37 -0.02
C ASP A 50 -15.20 1.60 0.76
N PHE A 51 -14.53 2.75 0.58
CA PHE A 51 -13.20 2.98 1.18
C PHE A 51 -13.23 2.96 2.70
N LYS A 52 -14.23 3.56 3.34
CA LYS A 52 -14.31 3.60 4.82
C LYS A 52 -14.36 2.21 5.44
N GLU A 53 -15.12 1.29 4.84
CA GLU A 53 -15.20 -0.09 5.34
C GLU A 53 -13.85 -0.81 5.19
N LEU A 54 -13.17 -0.59 4.07
CA LEU A 54 -11.85 -1.17 3.81
C LEU A 54 -10.77 -0.60 4.72
N GLU A 55 -10.81 0.70 5.01
CA GLU A 55 -9.90 1.37 5.95
C GLU A 55 -9.99 0.78 7.36
N GLU A 56 -11.20 0.45 7.82
CA GLU A 56 -11.41 -0.21 9.11
C GLU A 56 -10.95 -1.67 9.06
N LYS A 57 -11.40 -2.43 8.05
CA LYS A 57 -11.10 -3.86 7.90
C LYS A 57 -9.59 -4.13 7.78
N TYR A 58 -8.88 -3.33 6.97
CA TYR A 58 -7.46 -3.53 6.68
C TYR A 58 -6.52 -2.66 7.52
N ASP A 59 -7.04 -1.92 8.51
CA ASP A 59 -6.25 -1.04 9.40
C ASP A 59 -5.35 -0.05 8.63
N CYS A 60 -5.96 0.67 7.69
CA CYS A 60 -5.28 1.61 6.81
C CYS A 60 -6.11 2.88 6.60
N VAL A 61 -5.49 3.85 5.94
CA VAL A 61 -6.09 5.08 5.44
C VAL A 61 -5.92 5.08 3.93
N ILE A 62 -6.99 5.35 3.21
CA ILE A 62 -7.06 5.52 1.77
C ILE A 62 -7.33 7.00 1.52
N SER A 63 -6.31 7.75 1.10
CA SER A 63 -6.43 9.16 0.74
C SER A 63 -6.44 9.32 -0.77
N ASP A 64 -7.20 10.29 -1.26
CA ASP A 64 -7.27 10.68 -2.67
C ASP A 64 -6.66 12.08 -2.92
N ASP A 65 -5.53 12.35 -2.26
CA ASP A 65 -4.75 13.59 -2.40
C ASP A 65 -4.37 13.96 -3.85
N ASP A 66 -4.50 13.03 -4.81
CA ASP A 66 -4.23 13.25 -6.23
C ASP A 66 -5.38 12.71 -7.11
N GLU A 67 -5.65 13.36 -8.24
CA GLU A 67 -6.73 12.96 -9.17
C GLU A 67 -6.45 11.62 -9.88
N LEU A 68 -5.17 11.26 -10.05
CA LEU A 68 -4.74 10.07 -10.79
C LEU A 68 -4.48 8.87 -9.89
N HIS A 69 -4.11 9.09 -8.63
CA HIS A 69 -3.71 8.03 -7.70
C HIS A 69 -4.41 8.12 -6.35
N ILE A 70 -4.80 6.96 -5.81
CA ILE A 70 -5.11 6.79 -4.39
C ILE A 70 -3.86 6.39 -3.62
N PHE A 71 -3.80 6.83 -2.36
CA PHE A 71 -2.73 6.56 -1.42
C PHE A 71 -3.24 5.64 -0.33
N ILE A 72 -2.59 4.50 -0.13
CA ILE A 72 -2.91 3.53 0.91
C ILE A 72 -1.79 3.55 1.94
N ILE A 73 -2.12 4.00 3.14
CA ILE A 73 -1.17 4.18 4.25
C ILE A 73 -1.64 3.34 5.44
N PRO A 74 -0.85 2.39 5.96
CA PRO A 74 -1.21 1.66 7.17
C PRO A 74 -1.35 2.63 8.35
N LYS A 75 -2.41 2.47 9.17
CA LYS A 75 -2.63 3.35 10.35
C LYS A 75 -1.45 3.31 11.34
N THR A 76 -0.71 2.20 11.36
CA THR A 76 0.49 2.08 12.19
C THR A 76 1.61 3.01 11.75
N VAL A 77 1.73 3.33 10.45
CA VAL A 77 2.73 4.28 9.94
C VAL A 77 2.51 5.68 10.51
N LEU A 78 1.25 6.10 10.60
CA LEU A 78 0.87 7.41 11.15
C LEU A 78 1.26 7.58 12.63
N LYS A 79 1.46 6.47 13.36
CA LYS A 79 1.88 6.48 14.77
C LYS A 79 3.39 6.51 14.94
N PHE A 80 4.16 6.25 13.89
CA PHE A 80 5.61 6.22 13.97
C PHE A 80 6.15 7.65 14.00
N LYS A 81 6.79 8.01 15.13
CA LYS A 81 7.43 9.33 15.31
C LYS A 81 8.83 9.42 14.69
N VAL A 82 9.32 8.34 14.09
CA VAL A 82 10.66 8.20 13.51
C VAL A 82 10.59 7.41 12.20
N LEU A 83 11.53 7.66 11.29
CA LEU A 83 11.66 6.88 10.05
C LEU A 83 11.84 5.39 10.39
N CYS A 84 10.93 4.54 9.93
CA CYS A 84 10.97 3.09 10.19
C CYS A 84 12.18 2.37 9.58
N SER A 85 12.89 3.00 8.64
CA SER A 85 14.19 2.50 8.14
C SER A 85 15.19 2.29 9.29
N CYS A 86 15.04 3.03 10.39
CA CYS A 86 15.91 2.97 11.57
C CYS A 86 15.45 2.00 12.67
N SER A 87 14.30 1.33 12.53
CA SER A 87 13.75 0.44 13.58
C SER A 87 13.34 -0.92 13.03
N GLU A 88 14.06 -1.98 13.41
CA GLU A 88 13.73 -3.36 13.03
C GLU A 88 12.34 -3.81 13.50
N ASN A 89 11.87 -3.27 14.63
CA ASN A 89 10.51 -3.55 15.11
C ASN A 89 9.47 -2.92 14.17
N HIS A 90 9.67 -1.69 13.70
CA HIS A 90 8.76 -1.07 12.75
C HIS A 90 8.77 -1.80 11.40
N LYS A 91 9.94 -2.24 10.93
CA LYS A 91 10.04 -3.08 9.73
C LYS A 91 9.26 -4.38 9.87
N LYS A 92 9.38 -5.09 11.00
CA LYS A 92 8.61 -6.31 11.26
C LYS A 92 7.10 -6.07 11.21
N ILE A 93 6.63 -4.98 11.83
CA ILE A 93 5.21 -4.60 11.82
C ILE A 93 4.73 -4.33 10.38
N LEU A 94 5.49 -3.55 9.60
CA LEU A 94 5.14 -3.24 8.21
C LEU A 94 5.15 -4.47 7.30
N ARG A 95 6.16 -5.35 7.45
CA ARG A 95 6.20 -6.62 6.71
C ARG A 95 4.99 -7.49 7.04
N LYS A 96 4.60 -7.55 8.31
CA LYS A 96 3.44 -8.31 8.77
C LYS A 96 2.17 -7.74 8.15
N TRP A 97 1.94 -6.43 8.28
CA TRP A 97 0.79 -5.75 7.69
C TRP A 97 0.70 -5.96 6.18
N LEU A 98 1.81 -5.81 5.44
CA LEU A 98 1.79 -5.96 3.98
C LEU A 98 1.45 -7.39 3.53
N ARG A 99 1.92 -8.39 4.28
CA ARG A 99 1.65 -9.81 3.99
C ARG A 99 0.24 -10.25 4.35
N GLU A 100 -0.27 -9.76 5.47
CA GLU A 100 -1.57 -10.20 6.01
C GLU A 100 -2.74 -9.37 5.49
N LYS A 101 -2.53 -8.08 5.23
CA LYS A 101 -3.60 -7.13 4.91
C LYS A 101 -3.36 -6.40 3.59
N GLY A 102 -2.17 -5.81 3.42
CA GLY A 102 -1.90 -4.93 2.28
C GLY A 102 -2.03 -5.64 0.91
N ALA A 103 -1.49 -6.85 0.78
CA ALA A 103 -1.60 -7.61 -0.47
C ALA A 103 -3.04 -7.99 -0.83
N GLU A 104 -3.87 -8.30 0.18
CA GLU A 104 -5.27 -8.64 0.01
C GLU A 104 -6.10 -7.38 -0.33
N LEU A 105 -5.89 -6.28 0.39
CA LEU A 105 -6.53 -4.99 0.12
C LEU A 105 -6.29 -4.54 -1.33
N VAL A 106 -5.05 -4.60 -1.82
CA VAL A 106 -4.72 -4.24 -3.21
C VAL A 106 -5.45 -5.14 -4.21
N ARG A 107 -5.67 -6.42 -3.90
CA ARG A 107 -6.44 -7.33 -4.77
C ARG A 107 -7.91 -6.97 -4.83
N VAL A 108 -8.52 -6.72 -3.66
CA VAL A 108 -9.91 -6.26 -3.55
C VAL A 108 -10.11 -4.97 -4.33
N LEU A 109 -9.23 -3.99 -4.14
CA LEU A 109 -9.26 -2.70 -4.84
C LEU A 109 -9.18 -2.86 -6.37
N LEU A 110 -8.41 -3.85 -6.87
CA LEU A 110 -8.24 -4.12 -8.29
C LEU A 110 -9.25 -5.14 -8.85
N GLY A 111 -10.22 -5.61 -8.04
CA GLY A 111 -11.23 -6.58 -8.46
C GLY A 111 -10.66 -7.95 -8.84
N ARG A 112 -9.58 -8.38 -8.18
CA ARG A 112 -8.90 -9.66 -8.41
C ARG A 112 -9.09 -10.59 -7.21
N GLU A 113 -10.29 -11.14 -7.08
CA GLU A 113 -10.60 -12.23 -6.12
C GLU A 113 -10.00 -13.56 -6.56
#